data_AF-A0A0F5MTX3-F1
#
_entry.id   AF-A0A0F5MTX3-F1
#
_cell.length_a   1.000
_cell.length_b   1.000
_cell.length_c   1.000
_cell.angle_alpha   90.00
_cell.angle_beta   90.00
_cell.angle_gamma   90.00
#
_symmetry.space_group_name_H-M   'P 1'
#
loop_
_entity.id
_entity.type
_entity.pdbx_description
1 polymer ?
#
loop_
_entity_poly.entity_id
_entity_poly.type
_entity_poly.pdbx_seq_one_letter_code
_entity_poly.pdbx_strand_id
1 'polypeptide(L)'
;MTETAFEGAEAPEVDETVEVVETAEFHEDVAPAYEPHDLGRPIQTVGRRKEAVVRVRLVPGTGKFDLDGRTLEAYFPNKVHQQLIKAPLVTVDRVDAFDVYAHLDGGGPSGQAGALRLALARALILVQPEDRPALKKAGFLTRDPRATERKKYGLKKARKAPQYSKR
;
A
#
# COMPACT_ATOMS: atom_id res chain seq x y z
N MET A 1 -23.48 77.73 -37.35
CA MET A 1 -23.63 77.19 -35.98
C MET A 1 -22.25 76.81 -35.53
N THR A 2 -21.72 77.63 -34.64
CA THR A 2 -20.45 77.53 -33.94
C THR A 2 -20.50 76.45 -32.85
N GLU A 3 -19.36 76.23 -32.19
CA GLU A 3 -19.17 75.63 -30.86
C GLU A 3 -18.95 74.10 -30.82
N THR A 4 -18.10 73.50 -29.98
CA THR A 4 -17.05 73.92 -29.02
C THR A 4 -16.34 72.62 -28.58
N ALA A 5 -15.10 72.73 -28.10
CA ALA A 5 -14.30 71.66 -27.49
C ALA A 5 -14.80 71.25 -26.07
N PHE A 6 -14.01 70.38 -25.41
CA PHE A 6 -14.02 70.09 -23.96
C PHE A 6 -15.10 69.07 -23.53
N GLU A 7 -14.93 68.11 -22.61
CA GLU A 7 -14.10 67.90 -21.40
C GLU A 7 -14.46 66.43 -20.97
N GLY A 8 -13.62 65.52 -20.47
CA GLY A 8 -12.79 65.54 -19.28
C GLY A 8 -12.83 64.15 -18.58
N ALA A 9 -12.00 64.00 -17.53
CA ALA A 9 -11.71 62.83 -16.67
C ALA A 9 -10.58 61.90 -17.17
N GLU A 10 -9.30 62.03 -16.81
CA GLU A 10 -8.64 62.15 -15.48
C GLU A 10 -8.86 60.88 -14.62
N ALA A 11 -7.97 59.87 -14.73
CA ALA A 11 -6.73 59.58 -13.94
C ALA A 11 -7.00 58.83 -12.61
N PRO A 12 -6.03 58.20 -11.92
CA PRO A 12 -4.84 57.43 -12.32
C PRO A 12 -4.65 56.09 -11.54
N GLU A 13 -3.52 55.45 -11.85
CA GLU A 13 -2.81 54.30 -11.25
C GLU A 13 -2.95 54.03 -9.74
N VAL A 14 -2.91 52.74 -9.36
CA VAL A 14 -2.22 52.30 -8.14
C VAL A 14 -1.40 51.04 -8.48
N ASP A 15 -0.09 51.26 -8.53
CA ASP A 15 0.96 50.26 -8.40
C ASP A 15 0.94 49.76 -6.94
N GLU A 16 0.64 48.49 -6.73
CA GLU A 16 0.96 47.81 -5.47
C GLU A 16 1.97 46.70 -5.78
N THR A 17 3.23 47.08 -5.59
CA THR A 17 4.34 46.24 -5.17
C THR A 17 3.87 45.02 -4.38
N VAL A 18 3.87 43.85 -5.01
CA VAL A 18 3.72 42.58 -4.30
C VAL A 18 5.04 42.27 -3.61
N GLU A 19 4.96 42.26 -2.28
CA GLU A 19 6.04 41.96 -1.36
C GLU A 19 6.80 40.69 -1.75
N VAL A 20 8.12 40.80 -1.70
CA VAL A 20 9.04 39.67 -1.65
C VAL A 20 8.77 38.94 -0.35
N VAL A 21 7.88 37.95 -0.40
CA VAL A 21 7.74 36.96 0.67
C VAL A 21 9.04 36.17 0.66
N GLU A 22 9.81 36.31 1.74
CA GLU A 22 11.00 35.53 2.03
C GLU A 22 10.76 34.08 1.62
N THR A 23 11.50 33.63 0.61
CA THR A 23 11.68 32.22 0.31
C THR A 23 12.21 31.58 1.58
N ALA A 24 11.30 31.03 2.38
CA ALA A 24 11.65 30.11 3.44
C ALA A 24 12.45 29.02 2.74
N GLU A 25 13.74 28.96 3.06
CA GLU A 25 14.61 27.89 2.62
C GLU A 25 13.99 26.60 3.17
N PHE A 26 13.23 25.91 2.31
CA PHE A 26 12.86 24.54 2.56
C PHE A 26 14.19 23.80 2.61
N HIS A 27 14.69 23.62 3.83
CA HIS A 27 15.73 22.66 4.08
C HIS A 27 15.15 21.34 3.58
N GLU A 28 15.61 20.91 2.42
CA GLU A 28 15.41 19.54 2.00
C GLU A 28 16.14 18.72 3.07
N ASP A 29 15.39 18.31 4.08
CA ASP A 29 15.69 17.12 4.85
C ASP A 29 15.69 15.98 3.83
N VAL A 30 16.80 15.85 3.11
CA VAL A 30 17.12 14.73 2.24
C VAL A 30 17.16 13.55 3.19
N ALA A 31 16.01 12.91 3.35
CA ALA A 31 15.87 11.65 4.03
C ALA A 31 17.00 10.75 3.51
N PRO A 32 17.76 10.08 4.41
CA PRO A 32 19.01 9.45 4.04
C PRO A 32 18.80 8.60 2.78
N ALA A 33 19.65 8.84 1.77
CA ALA A 33 19.70 8.04 0.55
C ALA A 33 19.72 6.57 0.98
N TYR A 34 18.61 5.88 0.75
CA TYR A 34 18.47 4.50 1.17
C TYR A 34 19.40 3.69 0.29
N GLU A 35 20.53 3.25 0.85
CA GLU A 35 21.40 2.33 0.13
C GLU A 35 20.56 1.09 -0.22
N PRO A 36 20.49 0.71 -1.51
CA PRO A 36 19.75 -0.46 -1.92
C PRO A 36 20.33 -1.66 -1.16
N HIS A 37 19.45 -2.46 -0.55
CA HIS A 37 19.87 -3.65 0.17
C HIS A 37 20.76 -4.53 -0.72
N ASP A 38 21.94 -4.88 -0.22
CA ASP A 38 22.90 -5.75 -0.90
C ASP A 38 22.21 -7.04 -1.38
N LEU A 39 22.16 -7.23 -2.71
CA LEU A 39 21.56 -8.40 -3.37
C LEU A 39 22.20 -9.74 -2.96
N GLY A 40 23.28 -9.72 -2.16
CA GLY A 40 23.93 -10.90 -1.60
C GLY A 40 23.14 -11.60 -0.48
N ARG A 41 22.10 -10.96 0.10
CA ARG A 41 21.22 -11.59 1.10
C ARG A 41 19.76 -11.58 0.61
N PRO A 42 19.01 -12.68 0.78
CA PRO A 42 17.59 -12.70 0.41
C PRO A 42 16.81 -11.70 1.26
N ILE A 43 15.96 -10.89 0.63
CA ILE A 43 15.14 -9.89 1.32
C ILE A 43 14.06 -10.63 2.11
N GLN A 44 14.00 -10.39 3.41
CA GLN A 44 13.05 -11.05 4.31
C GLN A 44 11.96 -10.09 4.74
N THR A 45 10.70 -10.44 4.47
CA THR A 45 9.55 -9.65 4.91
C THR A 45 8.47 -10.48 5.56
N VAL A 46 7.58 -9.81 6.28
CA VAL A 46 6.47 -10.43 6.97
C VAL A 46 5.17 -9.73 6.59
N GLY A 47 4.14 -10.52 6.30
CA GLY A 47 2.78 -10.10 6.09
C GLY A 47 1.84 -10.77 7.09
N ARG A 48 0.82 -10.04 7.55
CA ARG A 48 -0.15 -10.56 8.52
C ARG A 48 -1.56 -10.11 8.17
N ARG A 49 -2.51 -11.03 8.23
CA ARG A 49 -3.94 -10.76 8.04
C ARG A 49 -4.78 -11.76 8.82
N LYS A 50 -5.73 -11.27 9.61
CA LYS A 50 -6.46 -12.10 10.59
C LYS A 50 -5.44 -12.86 11.46
N GLU A 51 -5.55 -14.19 11.49
CA GLU A 51 -4.63 -15.08 12.20
C GLU A 51 -3.43 -15.53 11.35
N ALA A 52 -3.45 -15.28 10.04
CA ALA A 52 -2.39 -15.73 9.15
C ALA A 52 -1.14 -14.85 9.27
N VAL A 53 0.01 -15.51 9.42
CA VAL A 53 1.34 -14.91 9.41
C VAL A 53 2.12 -15.55 8.27
N VAL A 54 2.63 -14.72 7.36
CA VAL A 54 3.40 -15.20 6.22
C VAL A 54 4.75 -14.53 6.22
N ARG A 55 5.81 -15.33 6.21
CA ARG A 55 7.20 -14.89 6.07
C ARG A 55 7.65 -15.16 4.64
N VAL A 56 8.18 -14.15 3.96
CA VAL A 56 8.61 -14.25 2.56
C VAL A 56 10.10 -13.95 2.47
N ARG A 57 10.79 -14.74 1.66
CA ARG A 57 12.14 -14.50 1.17
C ARG A 57 12.04 -14.21 -0.32
N LEU A 58 12.46 -13.00 -0.72
CA LEU A 58 12.48 -12.58 -2.11
C LEU A 58 13.92 -12.70 -2.64
N VAL A 59 14.06 -13.33 -3.81
CA VAL A 59 15.34 -13.53 -4.51
C VAL A 59 15.15 -13.09 -5.97
N PRO A 60 16.09 -12.36 -6.60
CA PRO A 60 16.02 -12.09 -8.04
C PRO A 60 16.09 -13.41 -8.82
N GLY A 61 15.15 -13.63 -9.75
CA GLY A 61 14.94 -14.95 -10.37
C GLY A 61 14.00 -14.94 -11.57
N THR A 62 13.26 -16.04 -11.77
CA THR A 62 12.42 -16.29 -12.96
C THR A 62 10.92 -16.11 -12.72
N GLY A 63 10.48 -15.72 -11.52
CA GLY A 63 9.06 -15.60 -11.18
C GLY A 63 8.45 -16.84 -10.55
N LYS A 64 9.27 -17.76 -10.00
CA LYS A 64 8.77 -18.99 -9.36
C LYS A 64 8.18 -18.68 -7.98
N PHE A 65 7.05 -19.32 -7.69
CA PHE A 65 6.38 -19.22 -6.40
C PHE A 65 6.41 -20.57 -5.69
N ASP A 66 7.20 -20.63 -4.62
CA ASP A 66 7.31 -21.79 -3.74
C ASP A 66 6.66 -21.49 -2.39
N LEU A 67 5.54 -22.15 -2.12
CA LEU A 67 4.75 -22.04 -0.89
C LEU A 67 4.91 -23.34 -0.08
N ASP A 68 5.84 -23.35 0.88
CA ASP A 68 6.17 -24.54 1.69
C ASP A 68 6.39 -25.81 0.85
N GLY A 69 7.08 -25.67 -0.28
CA GLY A 69 7.39 -26.77 -1.21
C GLY A 69 6.28 -27.14 -2.20
N ARG A 70 5.22 -26.34 -2.29
CA ARG A 70 4.14 -26.48 -3.28
C ARG A 70 4.08 -25.27 -4.21
N THR A 71 3.61 -25.49 -5.44
CA THR A 71 3.36 -24.40 -6.39
C THR A 71 2.14 -23.57 -5.99
N LEU A 72 2.07 -22.34 -6.50
CA LEU A 72 0.96 -21.41 -6.28
C LEU A 72 -0.40 -22.03 -6.58
N GLU A 73 -0.51 -22.78 -7.68
CA GLU A 73 -1.75 -23.38 -8.16
C GLU A 73 -2.19 -24.56 -7.29
N ALA A 74 -1.23 -25.36 -6.80
CA ALA A 74 -1.51 -26.48 -5.92
C ALA A 74 -1.95 -26.03 -4.52
N TYR A 75 -1.36 -24.94 -4.00
CA TYR A 75 -1.72 -24.41 -2.68
C TYR A 75 -3.01 -23.59 -2.70
N PHE A 76 -3.19 -22.76 -3.73
CA PHE A 76 -4.38 -21.92 -3.90
C PHE A 76 -5.12 -22.30 -5.19
N PRO A 77 -6.09 -23.23 -5.14
CA PRO A 77 -6.88 -23.61 -6.32
C PRO A 77 -7.72 -22.45 -6.88
N ASN A 78 -8.10 -21.49 -6.04
CA ASN A 78 -8.93 -20.35 -6.45
C ASN A 78 -8.08 -19.25 -7.12
N LYS A 79 -8.43 -18.91 -8.36
CA LYS A 79 -7.79 -17.85 -9.16
C LYS A 79 -7.83 -16.47 -8.49
N VAL A 80 -8.86 -16.17 -7.70
CA VAL A 80 -8.97 -14.88 -6.98
C VAL A 80 -7.81 -14.71 -5.99
N HIS A 81 -7.42 -15.78 -5.30
CA HIS A 81 -6.30 -15.73 -4.36
C HIS A 81 -4.96 -15.58 -5.08
N GLN A 82 -4.78 -16.27 -6.22
CA GLN A 82 -3.60 -16.14 -7.06
C GLN A 82 -3.43 -14.71 -7.61
N GLN A 83 -4.52 -14.11 -8.09
CA GLN A 83 -4.52 -12.72 -8.58
C GLN A 83 -4.17 -11.72 -7.47
N LEU A 84 -4.71 -11.91 -6.27
CA LEU A 84 -4.38 -11.05 -5.12
C LEU A 84 -2.90 -11.11 -4.75
N ILE A 85 -2.27 -12.27 -4.87
CA ILE A 85 -0.84 -12.46 -4.60
C ILE A 85 0.00 -11.80 -5.70
N LYS A 86 -0.41 -11.92 -6.97
CA LYS A 86 0.30 -11.34 -8.12
C LYS A 86 0.12 -9.82 -8.26
N ALA A 87 -0.97 -9.25 -7.73
CA ALA A 87 -1.31 -7.83 -7.85
C ALA A 87 -0.17 -6.83 -7.58
N PRO A 88 0.63 -6.92 -6.49
CA PRO A 88 1.73 -5.99 -6.25
C PRO A 88 2.84 -6.09 -7.30
N LEU A 89 3.10 -7.27 -7.86
CA LEU A 89 4.10 -7.46 -8.92
C LEU A 89 3.61 -6.91 -10.25
N VAL A 90 2.32 -7.07 -10.55
CA VAL A 90 1.69 -6.50 -11.75
C VAL A 90 1.66 -4.98 -11.70
N THR A 91 1.43 -4.37 -10.53
CA THR A 91 1.43 -2.89 -10.40
C THR A 91 2.80 -2.25 -10.64
N VAL A 92 3.87 -3.03 -10.48
CA VAL A 92 5.26 -2.59 -10.68
C VAL A 92 5.83 -3.17 -11.99
N ASP A 93 5.01 -3.91 -12.76
CA ASP A 93 5.40 -4.58 -14.01
C ASP A 93 6.64 -5.50 -13.89
N ARG A 94 6.82 -6.13 -12.72
CA ARG A 94 7.97 -7.02 -12.40
C ARG A 94 7.51 -8.43 -12.03
N VAL A 95 6.67 -9.03 -12.88
CA VAL A 95 6.07 -10.35 -12.60
C VAL A 95 7.11 -11.48 -12.62
N ASP A 96 8.05 -11.44 -13.56
CA ASP A 96 8.99 -12.53 -13.82
C ASP A 96 10.41 -12.27 -13.27
N ALA A 97 10.59 -11.18 -12.53
CA ALA A 97 11.91 -10.74 -12.06
C ALA A 97 12.36 -11.38 -10.73
N PHE A 98 11.43 -11.95 -9.95
CA PHE A 98 11.70 -12.42 -8.59
C PHE A 98 11.12 -13.79 -8.33
N ASP A 99 11.92 -14.65 -7.71
CA ASP A 99 11.47 -15.88 -7.09
C ASP A 99 11.02 -15.60 -5.65
N VAL A 100 9.89 -16.19 -5.28
CA VAL A 100 9.20 -15.97 -4.01
C VAL A 100 9.16 -17.28 -3.24
N TYR A 101 9.88 -17.33 -2.13
CA TYR A 101 9.80 -18.41 -1.15
C TYR A 101 8.98 -17.93 0.04
N ALA A 102 7.85 -18.58 0.31
CA ALA A 102 7.00 -18.22 1.43
C ALA A 102 6.76 -19.37 2.39
N HIS A 103 6.80 -19.03 3.68
CA HIS A 103 6.37 -19.87 4.79
C HIS A 103 5.06 -19.34 5.35
N LEU A 104 4.02 -20.17 5.33
CA LEU A 104 2.66 -19.77 5.68
C LEU A 104 2.21 -20.44 6.97
N ASP A 105 2.03 -19.64 8.02
CA ASP A 105 1.60 -20.12 9.33
C ASP A 105 0.19 -19.57 9.67
N GLY A 106 -0.69 -20.47 10.13
CA GLY A 106 -2.00 -20.11 10.70
C GLY A 106 -3.05 -19.57 9.71
N GLY A 107 -4.24 -19.28 10.26
CA GLY A 107 -5.38 -18.77 9.52
C GLY A 107 -5.95 -19.77 8.49
N GLY A 108 -6.39 -19.24 7.34
CA GLY A 108 -6.92 -20.02 6.21
C GLY A 108 -6.57 -19.37 4.88
N PRO A 109 -6.94 -19.95 3.73
CA PRO A 109 -6.37 -19.62 2.42
C PRO A 109 -6.58 -18.15 2.02
N SER A 110 -7.77 -17.59 2.29
CA SER A 110 -8.06 -16.18 2.02
C SER A 110 -7.26 -15.22 2.93
N GLY A 111 -7.04 -15.60 4.18
CA GLY A 111 -6.20 -14.84 5.12
C GLY A 111 -4.74 -14.85 4.68
N GLN A 112 -4.23 -16.04 4.36
CA GLN A 112 -2.87 -16.28 3.90
C GLN A 112 -2.56 -15.55 2.59
N ALA A 113 -3.44 -15.61 1.58
CA ALA A 113 -3.26 -14.87 0.31
C ALA A 113 -3.18 -13.35 0.53
N GLY A 114 -4.01 -12.80 1.42
CA GLY A 114 -3.95 -11.38 1.76
C GLY A 114 -2.71 -10.99 2.56
N ALA A 115 -2.20 -11.90 3.41
CA ALA A 115 -0.95 -11.71 4.13
C ALA A 115 0.27 -11.76 3.18
N LEU A 116 0.30 -12.72 2.25
CA LEU A 116 1.30 -12.82 1.19
C LEU A 116 1.41 -11.53 0.37
N ARG A 117 0.27 -10.99 -0.07
CA ARG A 117 0.21 -9.73 -0.81
C ARG A 117 0.92 -8.59 -0.08
N LEU A 118 0.68 -8.45 1.23
CA LEU A 118 1.32 -7.42 2.05
C LEU A 118 2.83 -7.67 2.20
N ALA A 119 3.24 -8.94 2.35
CA ALA A 119 4.65 -9.31 2.45
C ALA A 119 5.41 -8.97 1.15
N LEU A 120 4.83 -9.28 -0.01
CA LEU A 120 5.40 -8.95 -1.33
C LEU A 120 5.51 -7.44 -1.54
N ALA A 121 4.45 -6.68 -1.24
CA ALA A 121 4.49 -5.23 -1.35
C ALA A 121 5.58 -4.60 -0.47
N ARG A 122 5.82 -5.15 0.73
CA ARG A 122 6.94 -4.73 1.59
C ARG A 122 8.29 -5.12 1.03
N ALA A 123 8.41 -6.30 0.43
CA ALA A 123 9.65 -6.77 -0.15
C ALA A 123 10.06 -5.90 -1.35
N LEU A 124 9.11 -5.51 -2.20
CA LEU A 124 9.36 -4.63 -3.34
C LEU A 124 9.87 -3.24 -2.91
N ILE A 125 9.38 -2.68 -1.80
CA ILE A 125 9.90 -1.41 -1.28
C ILE A 125 11.36 -1.51 -0.84
N LEU A 126 11.74 -2.66 -0.25
CA LEU A 126 13.12 -2.89 0.17
C LEU A 126 14.06 -3.08 -1.03
N VAL A 127 13.53 -3.59 -2.16
CA VAL A 127 14.26 -3.65 -3.43
C VAL A 127 14.42 -2.25 -4.01
N GLN A 128 13.31 -1.55 -4.24
CA GLN A 128 13.29 -0.24 -4.84
C GLN A 128 12.30 0.67 -4.08
N PRO A 129 12.79 1.70 -3.37
CA PRO A 129 11.93 2.57 -2.57
C PRO A 129 11.00 3.45 -3.43
N GLU A 130 11.32 3.65 -4.71
CA GLU A 130 10.54 4.44 -5.68
C GLU A 130 9.18 3.83 -6.01
N ASP A 131 8.99 2.51 -5.79
CA ASP A 131 7.72 1.83 -6.05
C ASP A 131 6.67 2.11 -4.96
N ARG A 132 7.10 2.67 -3.82
CA ARG A 132 6.24 2.99 -2.67
C ARG A 132 5.01 3.85 -3.02
N PRO A 133 5.12 4.99 -3.75
CA PRO A 133 3.95 5.78 -4.14
C PRO A 133 2.92 4.98 -4.95
N ALA A 134 3.35 4.17 -5.92
CA ALA A 134 2.45 3.33 -6.73
C ALA A 134 1.74 2.28 -5.86
N LEU A 135 2.48 1.56 -5.03
CA LEU A 135 1.94 0.53 -4.12
C LEU A 135 1.03 1.11 -3.02
N LYS A 136 1.31 2.34 -2.56
CA LYS A 136 0.47 3.06 -1.60
C LYS A 136 -0.85 3.49 -2.23
N LYS A 137 -0.82 4.04 -3.45
CA LYS A 137 -2.04 4.41 -4.21
C LYS A 137 -2.91 3.18 -4.49
N ALA A 138 -2.30 2.03 -4.80
CA ALA A 138 -3.01 0.77 -5.00
C ALA A 138 -3.52 0.12 -3.69
N GLY A 139 -3.14 0.63 -2.52
CA GLY A 139 -3.63 0.17 -1.22
C GLY A 139 -3.00 -1.14 -0.71
N PHE A 140 -1.83 -1.55 -1.21
CA PHE A 140 -1.20 -2.82 -0.83
C PHE A 140 -0.35 -2.76 0.45
N LEU A 141 0.01 -1.55 0.90
CA LEU A 141 0.86 -1.35 2.09
C LEU A 141 0.09 -1.30 3.40
N THR A 142 -1.23 -1.14 3.34
CA THR A 142 -2.08 -1.10 4.53
C THR A 142 -2.28 -2.50 5.08
N ARG A 143 -1.87 -2.72 6.32
CA ARG A 143 -2.19 -3.96 7.04
C ARG A 143 -3.69 -4.00 7.31
N ASP A 144 -4.38 -5.05 6.87
CA ASP A 144 -5.77 -5.32 7.24
C ASP A 144 -5.82 -5.83 8.69
N PRO A 145 -6.30 -5.03 9.67
CA PRO A 145 -6.25 -5.36 11.09
C PRO A 145 -7.46 -6.16 11.56
N ARG A 146 -8.40 -6.49 10.66
CA ARG A 146 -9.66 -7.16 11.03
C ARG A 146 -9.40 -8.50 11.71
N ALA A 147 -9.99 -8.67 12.88
CA ALA A 147 -9.95 -9.90 13.66
C ALA A 147 -11.38 -10.29 14.08
N THR A 148 -11.57 -11.56 14.42
CA THR A 148 -12.85 -12.05 14.94
C THR A 148 -13.08 -11.45 16.33
N GLU A 149 -14.18 -10.73 16.49
CA GLU A 149 -14.56 -10.23 17.81
C GLU A 149 -14.84 -11.39 18.77
N ARG A 150 -14.36 -11.27 20.01
CA ARG A 150 -14.63 -12.27 21.06
C ARG A 150 -16.13 -12.41 21.33
N LYS A 151 -16.55 -13.61 21.75
CA LYS A 151 -17.90 -13.82 22.29
C LYS A 151 -18.05 -13.00 23.59
N LYS A 152 -19.04 -12.11 23.65
CA LYS A 152 -19.40 -11.39 24.87
C LYS A 152 -20.35 -12.25 25.72
N TYR A 153 -20.34 -12.04 27.03
CA TYR A 153 -21.26 -12.74 27.94
C TYR A 153 -22.72 -12.42 27.58
N GLY A 154 -23.62 -13.37 27.81
CA GLY A 154 -25.06 -13.23 27.47
C GLY A 154 -25.40 -13.26 25.97
N LEU A 155 -24.42 -13.26 25.07
CA LEU A 155 -24.64 -13.34 23.62
C LEU A 155 -24.35 -14.75 23.06
N LYS A 156 -25.06 -15.12 21.98
CA LYS A 156 -24.86 -16.39 21.26
C LYS A 156 -23.58 -16.38 20.41
N LYS A 157 -23.21 -15.22 19.86
CA LYS A 157 -21.94 -14.95 19.13
C LYS A 157 -21.40 -13.56 19.53
N ALA A 158 -20.43 -13.01 18.81
CA ALA A 158 -19.87 -11.68 19.07
C ALA A 158 -20.93 -10.57 19.29
N ARG A 159 -21.98 -10.55 18.45
CA ARG A 159 -23.08 -9.56 18.51
C ARG A 159 -24.48 -10.17 18.52
N LYS A 160 -24.61 -11.47 18.23
CA LYS A 160 -25.92 -12.14 18.11
C LYS A 160 -26.54 -12.30 19.50
N ALA A 161 -27.49 -11.45 19.84
CA ALA A 161 -28.30 -11.58 21.05
C ALA A 161 -29.31 -12.74 20.92
N PRO A 162 -29.70 -13.40 22.02
CA PRO A 162 -30.92 -14.19 22.05
C PRO A 162 -32.15 -13.31 21.74
N GLN A 163 -33.25 -13.93 21.33
CA GLN A 163 -34.51 -13.22 21.13
C GLN A 163 -35.00 -12.70 22.49
N TYR A 164 -35.29 -11.40 22.56
CA TYR A 164 -35.75 -10.73 23.78
C TYR A 164 -37.28 -10.68 23.81
N SER A 165 -37.90 -11.06 24.94
CA SER A 165 -39.31 -10.80 25.22
C SER A 165 -39.44 -9.57 26.12
N LYS A 166 -40.26 -8.60 25.72
CA LYS A 166 -40.54 -7.36 26.47
C LYS A 166 -41.71 -7.50 27.46
N ARG A 167 -42.45 -8.60 27.37
CA ARG A 167 -43.69 -8.87 28.11
C ARG A 167 -43.39 -9.72 29.31
#